data_AF-A0A4V6NH55-F1
#
_entry.id   AF-A0A4V6NH55-F1
#
_cell.length_a   1.000
_cell.length_b   1.000
_cell.length_c   1.000
_cell.angle_alpha   90.00
_cell.angle_beta   90.00
_cell.angle_gamma   90.00
#
_symmetry.space_group_name_H-M   'P 1'
#
loop_
_entity.id
_entity.type
_entity.pdbx_description
1 polymer ?
#
loop_
_entity_poly.entity_id
_entity_poly.type
_entity_poly.pdbx_seq_one_letter_code
_entity_poly.pdbx_strand_id
1 'polypeptide(L)' 'MLFLRFLPRRQPFFYLYILTFGAFSVGYGLMVKNAGLFDFRPWFYPVFAYLTFLGWWSFGTWLFLKTSPLAKNEP' A
#
# COMPACT_ATOMS: atom_id res chain seq x y z
N MET A 1 -8.85 -5.98 -3.70
CA MET A 1 -7.74 -6.23 -4.65
C MET A 1 -7.76 -5.30 -5.88
N LEU A 2 -8.46 -4.15 -5.83
CA LEU A 2 -8.43 -3.16 -6.92
C LEU A 2 -7.03 -2.60 -7.17
N PHE A 3 -6.25 -2.43 -6.09
CA PHE A 3 -4.86 -1.98 -6.14
C PHE A 3 -3.99 -2.76 -7.14
N LEU A 4 -4.03 -4.09 -7.10
CA LEU A 4 -3.21 -4.96 -7.96
C LEU A 4 -3.68 -4.95 -9.42
N ARG A 5 -4.95 -4.64 -9.67
CA ARG A 5 -5.51 -4.55 -11.03
C ARG A 5 -5.04 -3.32 -11.79
N PHE A 6 -4.75 -2.23 -11.08
CA PHE A 6 -4.29 -0.96 -11.66
C PHE A 6 -2.79 -0.73 -11.47
N LEU A 7 -2.03 -1.82 -11.30
CA LEU A 7 -0.60 -1.75 -11.03
C LEU A 7 0.15 -1.20 -12.28
N PRO A 8 0.83 -0.05 -12.19
CA PRO A 8 1.50 0.54 -13.34
C PRO A 8 2.70 -0.31 -13.79
N ARG A 9 2.86 -0.54 -15.09
CA ARG A 9 4.07 -1.21 -15.64
C ARG A 9 5.29 -0.31 -15.72
N ARG A 10 5.08 1.01 -15.89
CA ARG A 10 6.19 1.97 -15.95
C ARG A 10 6.79 2.13 -14.55
N GLN A 11 8.05 1.74 -14.42
CA GLN A 11 8.85 1.79 -13.19
C GLN A 11 8.61 3.04 -12.31
N PRO A 12 8.66 4.29 -12.82
CA PRO A 12 8.46 5.45 -11.95
C PRO A 12 7.03 5.52 -11.37
N PHE A 13 6.02 5.21 -12.19
CA PHE A 13 4.63 5.21 -11.76
C PHE A 13 4.34 4.06 -10.79
N PHE A 14 5.00 2.91 -10.98
CA PHE A 14 4.90 1.77 -10.07
C PHE A 14 5.31 2.13 -8.64
N TYR A 15 6.50 2.72 -8.48
CA TYR A 15 6.99 3.13 -7.17
C TYR A 15 6.12 4.22 -6.56
N LEU A 16 5.75 5.24 -7.36
CA LEU A 16 4.88 6.33 -6.90
C LEU A 16 3.50 5.81 -6.46
N TYR A 17 2.96 4.82 -7.16
CA TYR A 17 1.68 4.19 -6.83
C TYR A 17 1.74 3.44 -5.50
N ILE A 18 2.78 2.64 -5.25
CA ILE A 18 2.97 1.96 -3.96
C ILE A 18 3.17 2.96 -2.82
N LEU A 19 4.00 4.00 -3.04
CA LEU A 19 4.24 5.07 -2.05
C LEU A 19 2.94 5.79 -1.67
N THR A 20 2.15 6.14 -2.68
CA THR A 20 0.86 6.82 -2.51
C THR A 20 -0.11 5.95 -1.72
N PHE A 21 -0.21 4.65 -2.03
CA PHE A 21 -1.07 3.74 -1.27
C PHE A 21 -0.61 3.54 0.18
N GLY A 22 0.70 3.51 0.43
CA GLY A 22 1.26 3.56 1.78
C GLY A 22 0.78 4.79 2.54
N ALA A 23 0.83 5.98 1.90
CA ALA A 23 0.45 7.24 2.53
C ALA A 23 -1.06 7.30 2.79
N PHE A 24 -1.87 6.86 1.83
CA PHE A 24 -3.32 6.71 2.01
C PHE A 24 -3.68 5.76 3.16
N SER A 25 -2.93 4.67 3.35
CA SER A 25 -3.18 3.74 4.46
C SER A 25 -2.94 4.39 5.82
N VAL A 26 -1.89 5.20 5.94
CA VAL A 26 -1.63 6.00 7.15
C VAL A 26 -2.71 7.05 7.36
N GLY A 27 -3.10 7.77 6.30
CA GLY A 27 -4.17 8.77 6.35
C GLY A 27 -5.51 8.17 6.80
N TYR A 28 -5.85 6.99 6.29
CA TYR A 28 -7.02 6.24 6.73
C TYR A 28 -6.92 5.86 8.21
N GLY A 29 -5.76 5.38 8.67
CA GLY A 29 -5.53 5.10 10.09
C GLY A 29 -5.74 6.34 10.97
N LEU A 30 -5.23 7.49 10.57
CA LEU A 30 -5.45 8.76 11.27
C LEU A 30 -6.93 9.17 11.29
N MET A 31 -7.64 9.00 10.18
CA MET A 31 -9.08 9.27 10.10
C MET A 31 -9.87 8.40 11.08
N VAL A 32 -9.62 7.09 11.10
CA VAL A 32 -10.32 6.13 11.98
C VAL A 32 -10.03 6.42 13.46
N LYS A 33 -8.80 6.82 13.79
CA LYS A 33 -8.48 7.29 15.15
C LYS A 33 -9.24 8.55 15.52
N ASN A 34 -9.27 9.55 14.63
CA ASN A 34 -10.01 10.78 14.91
C ASN A 34 -11.52 10.54 15.05
N ALA A 35 -12.05 9.48 14.43
CA ALA A 35 -13.43 9.05 14.60
C ALA A 35 -13.66 8.20 15.88
N GLY A 36 -12.62 7.95 16.69
CA GLY A 36 -12.72 7.20 17.95
C GLY A 36 -12.91 5.69 17.78
N LEU A 37 -12.69 5.15 16.56
CA LEU A 37 -12.88 3.72 16.29
C LEU A 37 -11.67 2.87 16.66
N PHE A 38 -10.47 3.47 16.75
CA PHE A 38 -9.25 2.72 17.02
C PHE A 38 -8.15 3.62 17.59
N ASP A 39 -7.48 3.15 18.64
CA ASP A 39 -6.35 3.85 19.26
C ASP A 39 -5.02 3.19 18.93
N PHE A 40 -3.99 4.02 18.72
CA PHE A 40 -2.63 3.57 18.49
C PHE A 40 -1.62 4.44 19.21
N ARG A 41 -0.46 3.84 19.50
CA ARG A 41 0.65 4.52 20.17
C ARG A 41 1.18 5.65 19.28
N PRO A 42 1.42 6.85 19.84
CA PRO A 42 1.86 8.02 19.07
C PRO A 42 3.28 7.88 18.51
N TRP A 43 4.10 6.95 19.01
CA TRP A 43 5.42 6.69 18.45
C TRP A 43 5.36 5.85 17.17
N PHE A 44 4.29 5.08 16.95
CA PHE A 44 4.16 4.18 15.81
C PHE A 44 3.59 4.89 14.57
N TYR A 45 2.63 5.80 14.78
CA TYR A 45 2.10 6.66 13.71
C TYR A 45 2.79 8.02 13.69
N PRO A 46 3.06 8.62 12.53
CA PRO A 46 2.75 8.12 11.18
C PRO A 46 3.88 7.28 10.55
N VAL A 47 5.11 7.40 11.04
CA VAL A 47 6.32 6.95 10.31
C VAL A 47 6.46 5.44 10.27
N PHE A 48 6.40 4.75 11.42
CA PHE A 48 6.54 3.29 11.42
C PHE A 48 5.34 2.60 10.78
N ALA A 49 4.13 3.14 10.99
CA ALA A 49 2.93 2.71 10.29
C ALA A 49 3.10 2.80 8.76
N TYR A 50 3.66 3.90 8.26
CA TYR A 50 3.95 4.06 6.82
C TYR A 50 4.90 2.97 6.31
N LEU A 51 5.99 2.69 7.04
CA LEU A 51 6.93 1.63 6.67
C LEU A 51 6.27 0.25 6.68
N THR A 52 5.41 -0.05 7.66
CA THR A 52 4.65 -1.30 7.72
C THR A 52 3.71 -1.43 6.51
N PHE A 53 2.95 -0.37 6.19
CA PHE A 53 2.06 -0.39 5.03
C PHE A 53 2.83 -0.46 3.71
N LEU A 54 3.94 0.25 3.58
CA LEU A 54 4.82 0.12 2.42
C LEU A 54 5.33 -1.31 2.24
N GLY A 55 5.77 -1.93 3.34
CA GLY A 55 6.18 -3.34 3.33
C GLY A 55 5.03 -4.24 2.86
N TRP A 56 3.83 -4.02 3.40
CA TRP A 56 2.64 -4.80 3.04
C TRP A 56 2.24 -4.65 1.57
N TRP A 57 2.16 -3.42 1.06
CA TRP A 57 1.83 -3.15 -0.33
C TRP A 57 2.92 -3.65 -1.28
N SER A 58 4.18 -3.49 -0.93
CA SER A 58 5.31 -4.00 -1.71
C SER A 58 5.31 -5.52 -1.76
N PHE A 59 5.09 -6.18 -0.62
CA PHE A 59 5.04 -7.64 -0.54
C PHE A 59 3.87 -8.21 -1.34
N GLY A 60 2.67 -7.63 -1.19
CA GLY A 60 1.49 -8.03 -1.98
C GLY A 60 1.71 -7.84 -3.48
N THR A 61 2.35 -6.75 -3.87
CA THR A 61 2.73 -6.48 -5.27
C THR A 61 3.73 -7.50 -5.79
N TRP A 62 4.80 -7.76 -5.03
CA TRP A 62 5.82 -8.75 -5.39
C TRP A 62 5.23 -10.15 -5.54
N LEU A 63 4.38 -10.57 -4.59
CA LEU A 63 3.70 -11.86 -4.63
C LEU A 63 2.79 -11.96 -5.85
N PHE A 64 2.04 -10.90 -6.17
CA PHE A 64 1.18 -10.85 -7.35
C PHE A 64 1.98 -10.96 -8.65
N LEU A 65 3.07 -10.21 -8.77
CA LEU A 65 3.95 -10.27 -9.94
C LEU A 65 4.58 -11.65 -10.14
N LYS A 66 4.85 -12.40 -9.05
CA LYS A 66 5.41 -13.76 -9.12
C LYS A 66 4.38 -14.85 -9.45
N THR A 67 3.15 -14.71 -8.95
CA THR A 67 2.18 -15.82 -8.93
C THR A 67 1.04 -15.64 -9.93
N SER A 68 0.74 -14.42 -10.35
CA SER A 68 -0.48 -14.13 -11.13
C SER A 68 -0.24 -14.24 -12.63
N PRO A 69 -1.03 -15.06 -13.35
CA PRO A 69 -1.04 -15.09 -14.81
C PRO A 69 -1.48 -13.74 -15.42
N LEU A 70 -2.31 -12.97 -14.71
CA LEU A 70 -2.76 -11.64 -15.15
C LEU A 70 -1.59 -10.66 -15.29
N ALA A 71 -0.60 -10.73 -14.40
CA ALA A 71 0.61 -9.92 -14.51
C ALA A 71 1.45 -10.28 -15.75
N LYS A 72 1.37 -11.55 -16.20
CA LYS A 72 2.13 -12.10 -17.32
C LYS A 72 1.46 -11.88 -18.69
N ASN A 73 0.12 -11.78 -18.70
CA ASN A 73 -0.69 -11.81 -19.93
C ASN A 73 -1.23 -10.44 -20.38
N GLU A 74 -1.06 -9.37 -19.62
CA GLU A 74 -1.36 -8.03 -20.13
C GLU A 74 -0.30 -7.61 -21.17
N PRO A 75 -0.69 -7.04 -22.33
CA PRO A 75 0.25 -6.65 -23.39
C PRO A 75 1.19 -5.53 -22.95
#